data_AF-A0A538M5R5-F1
#
_entry.id   AF-A0A538M5R5-F1
#
_cell.length_a   1.000
_cell.length_b   1.000
_cell.length_c   1.000
_cell.angle_alpha   90.00
_cell.angle_beta   90.00
_cell.angle_gamma   90.00
#
_symmetry.space_group_name_H-M   'P 1'
#
loop_
_entity.id
_entity.type
_entity.pdbx_description
1 polymer ?
#
loop_
_entity_poly.entity_id
_entity_poly.type
_entity_poly.pdbx_seq_one_letter_code
_entity_poly.pdbx_strand_id
1 'polypeptide(L)'
;MALSTLCWIPRRFSTPESRSDFSIDEDYEVEEAKYQVAVTEQGVAKVEELLNIENLYDSSNTMLLHHLHNALRAKELYKRDVAYVVQNGEVKIVDEFTGRVLEGRRYSEGLHQAIEAKEGVRIKEENQTLATITIQNYFKMYDKLAGMTGTAKTQLTEFEETYKIGVVEIPTNRQMIRDDKQDLIYKGEDEKWNAVADDIIERNAAGQPILVGTVSIEKSERLSGVLNRRGIAHNVLNAKNHEKEALIVAQAGRMGSVTVATNMAGRGVDILLGGNPEYLARQEMAAREFDNDRYLLFEMDEEERAAYEAEYEPIYAKFKAQTDAEHDEVVDRGGLYVLGTERHESRRIDNQLRGRSGRQGDPGESLFYLSLEDDLMRMFASDRVAAIMNRFKWPEGEPIEAKMVSRAVENAQKQIEELNYERRKNVLKYDEVMNGQREVIYGERRRILEGGDLKEQALGFVEDVVRDAVTSWCPADTYSEDWDREALLVALGEFFPVRSSLADIEEIHDVAELEDRFVQEAFDAYDAKEATITPEVMRELERVVLLNITDTKWREHLYEMDYLQEGIHLRSYAQRDPLTEYQREAFEMFDALTSSIREDFVKYIYR
;
A
#
# COMPACT_ATOMS: atom_id res chain seq x y z
N MET A 1 -6.98 13.07 24.32
CA MET A 1 -7.96 13.61 23.33
C MET A 1 -8.45 12.56 22.31
N ALA A 2 -7.79 11.40 22.15
CA ALA A 2 -8.21 10.36 21.19
C ALA A 2 -9.24 9.33 21.72
N LEU A 3 -9.74 9.48 22.95
CA LEU A 3 -10.76 8.60 23.55
C LEU A 3 -12.11 9.30 23.81
N SER A 4 -12.22 10.61 23.54
CA SER A 4 -13.52 11.30 23.49
C SER A 4 -14.37 10.89 22.26
N THR A 5 -13.83 10.00 21.42
CA THR A 5 -14.32 9.61 20.11
C THR A 5 -15.01 8.24 20.08
N LEU A 6 -15.14 7.55 21.22
CA LEU A 6 -16.06 6.42 21.38
C LEU A 6 -17.55 6.85 21.46
N CYS A 7 -17.86 8.14 21.34
CA CYS A 7 -19.23 8.65 21.28
C CYS A 7 -19.82 8.54 19.86
N TRP A 8 -20.39 7.38 19.53
CA TRP A 8 -21.40 7.24 18.46
C TRP A 8 -22.83 7.55 18.95
N ILE A 9 -22.97 8.18 20.12
CA ILE A 9 -24.27 8.58 20.68
C ILE A 9 -24.55 10.03 20.25
N PRO A 10 -25.75 10.36 19.72
CA PRO A 10 -26.18 11.74 19.51
C PRO A 10 -25.91 12.56 20.79
N ARG A 11 -25.46 13.81 20.65
CA ARG A 11 -25.05 14.77 21.72
C ARG A 11 -26.04 15.02 22.88
N ARG A 12 -27.08 14.21 23.06
CA ARG A 12 -28.10 14.33 24.11
C ARG A 12 -27.83 13.54 25.40
N PHE A 13 -26.77 12.73 25.51
CA PHE A 13 -26.64 11.80 26.66
C PHE A 13 -25.29 11.75 27.41
N SER A 14 -24.32 12.66 27.20
CA SER A 14 -23.08 12.65 28.00
C SER A 14 -23.00 13.82 28.98
N THR A 15 -23.04 13.54 30.30
CA THR A 15 -22.55 14.45 31.34
C THR A 15 -21.00 14.42 31.41
N PRO A 16 -20.34 15.48 31.91
CA PRO A 16 -18.88 15.66 31.81
C PRO A 16 -18.01 14.72 32.67
N GLU A 17 -18.60 13.80 33.45
CA GLU A 17 -17.92 13.11 34.57
C GLU A 17 -17.51 11.65 34.28
N SER A 18 -17.77 11.07 33.10
CA SER A 18 -17.41 9.68 32.77
C SER A 18 -16.35 9.54 31.67
N ARG A 19 -15.22 10.25 31.78
CA ARG A 19 -14.03 9.92 30.96
C ARG A 19 -13.37 8.68 31.55
N SER A 20 -13.79 7.49 31.11
CA SER A 20 -13.04 6.27 31.36
C SER A 20 -11.73 6.31 30.56
N ASP A 21 -10.60 6.56 31.22
CA ASP A 21 -9.28 6.50 30.57
C ASP A 21 -9.00 5.05 30.14
N PHE A 22 -8.86 4.82 28.84
CA PHE A 22 -8.53 3.51 28.24
C PHE A 22 -7.00 3.39 28.14
N SER A 23 -6.38 2.54 28.97
CA SER A 23 -4.93 2.49 29.22
C SER A 23 -4.23 1.34 28.46
N ILE A 24 -3.01 1.63 27.99
CA ILE A 24 -2.06 0.62 27.49
C ILE A 24 -1.66 -0.29 28.65
N ASP A 25 -1.49 -1.60 28.37
CA ASP A 25 -1.10 -2.67 29.31
C ASP A 25 -2.15 -3.04 30.37
N GLU A 26 -3.28 -2.32 30.42
CA GLU A 26 -4.45 -2.67 31.25
C GLU A 26 -5.65 -3.07 30.39
N ASP A 27 -6.12 -2.15 29.53
CA ASP A 27 -7.31 -2.37 28.69
C ASP A 27 -6.98 -2.98 27.31
N TYR A 28 -5.76 -2.76 26.81
CA TYR A 28 -5.28 -3.33 25.55
C TYR A 28 -3.74 -3.34 25.52
N GLU A 29 -3.20 -4.29 24.78
CA GLU A 29 -1.77 -4.46 24.54
C GLU A 29 -1.45 -4.03 23.11
N VAL A 30 -0.34 -3.30 22.94
CA VAL A 30 0.12 -2.82 21.64
C VAL A 30 1.42 -3.51 21.28
N GLU A 31 1.39 -4.33 20.24
CA GLU A 31 2.58 -4.91 19.65
C GLU A 31 3.02 -4.06 18.45
N GLU A 32 3.70 -2.94 18.72
CA GLU A 32 4.16 -2.00 17.67
C GLU A 32 4.98 -2.69 16.57
N ALA A 33 5.86 -3.60 16.97
CA ALA A 33 6.70 -4.40 16.07
C ALA A 33 5.88 -5.22 15.07
N LYS A 34 4.75 -5.80 15.51
CA LYS A 34 3.85 -6.59 14.65
C LYS A 34 2.75 -5.74 14.02
N TYR A 35 2.65 -4.47 14.40
CA TYR A 35 1.58 -3.57 13.98
C TYR A 35 0.20 -4.11 14.35
N GLN A 36 0.10 -4.67 15.56
CA GLN A 36 -1.11 -5.30 16.09
C GLN A 36 -1.51 -4.67 17.42
N VAL A 37 -2.81 -4.67 17.69
CA VAL A 37 -3.38 -4.29 18.98
C VAL A 37 -4.29 -5.42 19.44
N ALA A 38 -4.14 -5.87 20.68
CA ALA A 38 -4.99 -6.87 21.29
C ALA A 38 -5.75 -6.26 22.45
N VAL A 39 -7.08 -6.40 22.48
CA VAL A 39 -7.90 -5.92 23.60
C VAL A 39 -7.85 -6.96 24.73
N THR A 40 -7.59 -6.52 25.97
CA THR A 40 -7.59 -7.44 27.13
C THR A 40 -9.01 -7.75 27.57
N GLU A 41 -9.19 -8.77 28.42
CA GLU A 41 -10.50 -9.06 29.03
C GLU A 41 -11.08 -7.85 29.79
N GLN A 42 -10.21 -7.05 30.43
CA GLN A 42 -10.63 -5.84 31.14
C GLN A 42 -11.12 -4.76 30.16
N GLY A 43 -10.40 -4.57 29.05
CA GLY A 43 -10.82 -3.65 28.00
C GLY A 43 -12.15 -4.05 27.36
N VAL A 44 -12.37 -5.35 27.13
CA VAL A 44 -13.64 -5.88 26.63
C VAL A 44 -14.77 -5.56 27.61
N ALA A 45 -14.63 -5.91 28.89
CA ALA A 45 -15.66 -5.66 29.91
C ALA A 45 -16.01 -4.16 30.03
N LYS A 46 -15.01 -3.29 29.92
CA LYS A 46 -15.18 -1.84 29.96
C LYS A 46 -15.94 -1.31 28.74
N VAL A 47 -15.69 -1.87 27.56
CA VAL A 47 -16.45 -1.53 26.33
C VAL A 47 -17.89 -2.05 26.42
N GLU A 48 -18.09 -3.26 26.95
CA GLU A 48 -19.42 -3.84 27.19
C GLU A 48 -20.25 -2.98 28.14
N GLU A 49 -19.64 -2.49 29.24
CA GLU A 49 -20.29 -1.55 30.17
C GLU A 49 -20.59 -0.19 29.51
N LEU A 50 -19.64 0.36 28.75
CA LEU A 50 -19.81 1.65 28.06
C LEU A 50 -20.93 1.62 27.01
N LEU A 51 -21.07 0.50 26.30
CA LEU A 51 -22.07 0.32 25.24
C LEU A 51 -23.36 -0.35 25.74
N ASN A 52 -23.39 -0.80 26.99
CA ASN A 52 -24.50 -1.53 27.61
C ASN A 52 -24.91 -2.77 26.77
N ILE A 53 -23.93 -3.59 26.42
CA ILE A 53 -24.08 -4.88 25.69
C ILE A 53 -23.60 -6.04 26.57
N GLU A 54 -24.15 -7.24 26.35
CA GLU A 54 -23.79 -8.41 27.18
C GLU A 54 -22.49 -9.08 26.74
N ASN A 55 -22.22 -9.17 25.43
CA ASN A 55 -21.04 -9.82 24.87
C ASN A 55 -20.59 -9.14 23.57
N LEU A 56 -19.37 -8.61 23.56
CA LEU A 56 -18.80 -7.96 22.37
C LEU A 56 -18.54 -8.93 21.20
N TYR A 57 -18.36 -10.22 21.48
CA TYR A 57 -18.04 -11.25 20.49
C TYR A 57 -19.27 -11.94 19.87
N ASP A 58 -20.49 -11.49 20.21
CA ASP A 58 -21.69 -12.00 19.55
C ASP A 58 -21.73 -11.60 18.07
N SER A 59 -22.29 -12.47 17.23
CA SER A 59 -22.42 -12.24 15.78
C SER A 59 -23.15 -10.94 15.40
N SER A 60 -24.00 -10.41 16.27
CA SER A 60 -24.66 -9.11 16.07
C SER A 60 -23.74 -7.91 16.30
N ASN A 61 -22.61 -8.11 16.99
CA ASN A 61 -21.71 -7.06 17.46
C ASN A 61 -20.39 -7.00 16.69
N THR A 62 -20.23 -7.81 15.62
CA THR A 62 -19.01 -7.88 14.80
C THR A 62 -18.55 -6.49 14.31
N MET A 63 -19.48 -5.61 13.92
CA MET A 63 -19.16 -4.24 13.51
C MET A 63 -18.59 -3.38 14.65
N LEU A 64 -19.09 -3.54 15.88
CA LEU A 64 -18.60 -2.79 17.04
C LEU A 64 -17.18 -3.22 17.42
N LEU A 65 -16.90 -4.53 17.37
CA LEU A 65 -15.57 -5.08 17.58
C LEU A 65 -14.59 -4.54 16.54
N HIS A 66 -15.00 -4.48 15.26
CA HIS A 66 -14.22 -3.89 14.18
C HIS A 66 -13.87 -2.42 14.44
N HIS A 67 -14.87 -1.61 14.78
CA HIS A 67 -14.68 -0.20 15.10
C HIS A 67 -13.75 0.00 16.31
N LEU A 68 -13.87 -0.82 17.35
CA LEU A 68 -12.97 -0.77 18.51
C LEU A 68 -11.52 -1.05 18.09
N HIS A 69 -11.30 -2.14 17.35
CA HIS A 69 -9.98 -2.53 16.90
C HIS A 69 -9.34 -1.44 16.01
N ASN A 70 -10.10 -0.90 15.05
CA ASN A 70 -9.63 0.20 14.20
C ASN A 70 -9.38 1.50 14.96
N ALA A 71 -10.20 1.84 15.96
CA ALA A 71 -9.96 3.01 16.80
C ALA A 71 -8.64 2.88 17.56
N LEU A 72 -8.35 1.70 18.11
CA LEU A 72 -7.09 1.44 18.81
C LEU A 72 -5.89 1.43 17.86
N ARG A 73 -6.00 0.79 16.69
CA ARG A 73 -4.97 0.84 15.64
C ARG A 73 -4.69 2.27 15.20
N ALA A 74 -5.74 3.03 14.87
CA ALA A 74 -5.63 4.44 14.48
C ALA A 74 -4.96 5.28 15.57
N LYS A 75 -5.30 5.03 16.84
CA LYS A 75 -4.72 5.74 18.00
C LYS A 75 -3.24 5.44 18.14
N GLU A 76 -2.86 4.18 18.18
CA GLU A 76 -1.53 3.76 18.63
C GLU A 76 -0.54 3.51 17.49
N LEU A 77 -0.96 2.87 16.39
CA LEU A 77 -0.06 2.46 15.31
C LEU A 77 0.09 3.53 14.23
N TYR A 78 -0.98 4.25 13.91
CA TYR A 78 -0.96 5.29 12.87
C TYR A 78 -0.69 6.66 13.47
N LYS A 79 0.59 7.06 13.42
CA LYS A 79 1.06 8.37 13.90
C LYS A 79 0.90 9.45 12.83
N ARG A 80 0.43 10.61 13.26
CA ARG A 80 0.36 11.82 12.45
C ARG A 80 1.78 12.29 12.08
N ASP A 81 1.92 12.87 10.89
CA ASP A 81 3.18 13.34 10.29
C ASP A 81 4.20 12.22 9.98
N VAL A 82 3.79 10.95 10.12
CA VAL A 82 4.53 9.76 9.70
C VAL A 82 3.71 8.96 8.69
N ALA A 83 2.56 8.42 9.11
CA ALA A 83 1.69 7.61 8.25
C ALA A 83 0.69 8.48 7.45
N TYR A 84 0.30 9.64 7.98
CA TYR A 84 -0.62 10.56 7.33
C TYR A 84 -0.41 12.00 7.81
N VAL A 85 -0.93 12.97 7.06
CA VAL A 85 -0.98 14.39 7.43
C VAL A 85 -2.42 14.89 7.35
N VAL A 86 -2.78 15.87 8.18
CA VAL A 86 -4.10 16.54 8.11
C VAL A 86 -3.93 17.87 7.40
N GLN A 87 -4.56 18.03 6.23
CA GLN A 87 -4.51 19.25 5.41
C GLN A 87 -5.89 19.62 4.93
N ASN A 88 -6.24 20.91 4.99
CA ASN A 88 -7.56 21.41 4.57
C ASN A 88 -8.77 20.70 5.21
N GLY A 89 -8.59 20.17 6.43
CA GLY A 89 -9.63 19.39 7.09
C GLY A 89 -9.85 18.00 6.48
N GLU A 90 -8.84 17.42 5.83
CA GLU A 90 -8.86 16.05 5.30
C GLU A 90 -7.59 15.29 5.75
N VAL A 91 -7.75 13.99 6.02
CA VAL A 91 -6.64 13.07 6.28
C VAL A 91 -6.05 12.64 4.94
N LYS A 92 -4.77 12.91 4.70
CA LYS A 92 -4.05 12.47 3.51
C LYS A 92 -2.93 11.51 3.90
N ILE A 93 -2.88 10.35 3.25
CA ILE A 93 -1.87 9.31 3.53
C ILE A 93 -0.50 9.80 3.06
N VAL A 94 0.54 9.46 3.84
CA VAL A 94 1.93 9.68 3.48
C VAL A 94 2.57 8.33 3.19
N ASP A 95 3.24 8.21 2.06
CA ASP A 95 4.10 7.07 1.76
C ASP A 95 5.30 7.07 2.70
N GLU A 96 5.41 6.05 3.56
CA GLU A 96 6.43 5.97 4.61
C GLU A 96 7.86 6.01 4.08
N PHE A 97 8.10 5.48 2.87
CA PHE A 97 9.44 5.41 2.29
C PHE A 97 9.86 6.71 1.62
N THR A 98 8.92 7.40 0.99
CA THR A 98 9.22 8.57 0.16
C THR A 98 8.80 9.88 0.81
N GLY A 99 8.01 9.84 1.89
CA GLY A 99 7.42 11.01 2.54
C GLY A 99 6.33 11.70 1.70
N ARG A 100 5.93 11.10 0.57
CA ARG A 100 5.01 11.72 -0.40
C ARG A 100 3.58 11.62 0.08
N VAL A 101 2.83 12.71 -0.07
CA VAL A 101 1.38 12.70 0.17
C VAL A 101 0.69 12.00 -1.01
N LEU A 102 -0.02 10.91 -0.74
CA LEU A 102 -0.75 10.15 -1.74
C LEU A 102 -2.17 10.70 -1.87
N GLU A 103 -2.38 11.60 -2.84
CA GLU A 103 -3.70 12.18 -3.08
C GLU A 103 -4.72 11.14 -3.59
N GLY A 104 -5.98 11.29 -3.16
CA GLY A 104 -7.07 10.40 -3.53
C GLY A 104 -7.05 9.03 -2.85
N ARG A 105 -6.02 8.70 -2.07
CA ARG A 105 -5.94 7.43 -1.34
C ARG A 105 -6.53 7.54 0.06
N ARG A 106 -7.29 6.51 0.45
CA ARG A 106 -7.82 6.33 1.81
C ARG A 106 -7.40 4.95 2.31
N TYR A 107 -7.33 4.79 3.63
CA TYR A 107 -7.14 3.47 4.22
C TYR A 107 -8.45 2.72 4.09
N SER A 108 -8.38 1.43 3.77
CA SER A 108 -9.56 0.58 3.65
C SER A 108 -10.09 0.20 5.04
N GLU A 109 -11.14 -0.63 5.07
CA GLU A 109 -11.51 -1.38 6.28
C GLU A 109 -11.96 -0.47 7.44
N GLY A 110 -12.57 0.70 7.18
CA GLY A 110 -13.00 1.63 8.23
C GLY A 110 -11.86 2.34 9.00
N LEU A 111 -10.60 2.01 8.72
CA LEU A 111 -9.44 2.57 9.41
C LEU A 111 -9.27 4.07 9.12
N HIS A 112 -9.57 4.50 7.89
CA HIS A 112 -9.45 5.92 7.54
C HIS A 112 -10.48 6.76 8.31
N GLN A 113 -11.69 6.24 8.48
CA GLN A 113 -12.74 6.84 9.29
C GLN A 113 -12.34 6.89 10.76
N ALA A 114 -11.68 5.84 11.27
CA ALA A 114 -11.13 5.83 12.62
C ALA A 114 -10.05 6.91 12.82
N ILE A 115 -9.19 7.15 11.81
CA ILE A 115 -8.20 8.24 11.83
C ILE A 115 -8.88 9.62 11.71
N GLU A 116 -9.87 9.77 10.82
CA GLU A 116 -10.67 11.01 10.70
C GLU A 116 -11.34 11.33 12.03
N ALA A 117 -11.92 10.33 12.71
CA ALA A 117 -12.51 10.47 14.03
C ALA A 117 -11.45 10.86 15.07
N LYS A 118 -10.30 10.16 15.12
CA LYS A 118 -9.17 10.46 16.02
C LYS A 118 -8.73 11.93 15.91
N GLU A 119 -8.63 12.45 14.70
CA GLU A 119 -8.15 13.81 14.43
C GLU A 119 -9.27 14.87 14.47
N GLY A 120 -10.52 14.47 14.76
CA GLY A 120 -11.67 15.38 14.82
C GLY A 120 -12.09 15.96 13.47
N VAL A 121 -11.77 15.25 12.38
CA VAL A 121 -12.11 15.60 11.00
C VAL A 121 -13.51 15.09 10.65
N ARG A 122 -14.17 15.71 9.66
CA ARG A 122 -15.47 15.23 9.17
C ARG A 122 -15.33 13.83 8.57
N ILE A 123 -15.97 12.85 9.21
CA ILE A 123 -16.02 11.47 8.74
C ILE A 123 -16.82 11.41 7.43
N LYS A 124 -16.23 10.83 6.40
CA LYS A 124 -16.93 10.55 5.12
C LYS A 124 -17.45 9.11 5.14
N GLU A 125 -18.47 8.83 4.32
CA GLU A 125 -18.99 7.47 4.14
C GLU A 125 -17.89 6.47 3.76
N GLU A 126 -18.13 5.20 4.08
CA GLU A 126 -17.21 4.12 3.74
C GLU A 126 -17.09 3.97 2.23
N ASN A 127 -15.83 3.86 1.79
CA ASN A 127 -15.55 3.57 0.40
C ASN A 127 -15.65 2.06 0.21
N GLN A 128 -16.42 1.63 -0.78
CA GLN A 128 -16.46 0.25 -1.20
C GLN A 128 -15.31 -0.03 -2.18
N THR A 129 -14.68 -1.20 -2.05
CA THR A 129 -13.69 -1.68 -3.00
C THR A 129 -14.37 -1.98 -4.35
N LEU A 130 -14.00 -1.23 -5.40
CA LEU A 130 -14.47 -1.51 -6.78
C LEU A 130 -13.47 -2.33 -7.57
N ALA A 131 -12.18 -2.13 -7.31
CA ALA A 131 -11.07 -2.86 -7.88
C ALA A 131 -9.83 -2.66 -7.01
N THR A 132 -9.08 -3.72 -6.79
CA THR A 132 -7.82 -3.73 -6.02
C THR A 132 -6.85 -4.67 -6.68
N ILE A 133 -5.58 -4.33 -6.83
CA ILE A 133 -4.55 -5.28 -7.27
C ILE A 133 -3.27 -5.03 -6.49
N THR A 134 -2.58 -6.09 -6.07
CA THR A 134 -1.25 -5.91 -5.48
C THR A 134 -0.23 -5.51 -6.55
N ILE A 135 0.78 -4.75 -6.15
CA ILE A 135 1.89 -4.38 -7.05
C ILE A 135 2.56 -5.63 -7.63
N GLN A 136 2.65 -6.69 -6.82
CA GLN A 136 3.18 -7.99 -7.18
C GLN A 136 2.41 -8.60 -8.35
N ASN A 137 1.10 -8.81 -8.20
CA ASN A 137 0.28 -9.43 -9.24
C ASN A 137 0.12 -8.50 -10.46
N TYR A 138 0.07 -7.18 -10.27
CA TYR A 138 0.08 -6.22 -11.37
C TYR A 138 1.31 -6.38 -12.28
N PHE A 139 2.52 -6.43 -11.71
CA PHE A 139 3.73 -6.59 -12.52
C PHE A 139 3.89 -7.99 -13.11
N LYS A 140 3.31 -9.03 -12.50
CA LYS A 140 3.27 -10.39 -13.06
C LYS A 140 2.46 -10.47 -14.36
N MET A 141 1.55 -9.53 -14.61
CA MET A 141 0.77 -9.49 -15.86
C MET A 141 1.59 -9.13 -17.11
N TYR A 142 2.81 -8.61 -16.94
CA TYR A 142 3.66 -8.22 -18.06
C TYR A 142 4.41 -9.43 -18.62
N ASP A 143 4.34 -9.64 -19.94
CA ASP A 143 5.08 -10.72 -20.63
C ASP A 143 6.60 -10.66 -20.38
N LYS A 144 7.13 -9.44 -20.24
CA LYS A 144 8.54 -9.18 -19.97
C LYS A 144 8.68 -8.14 -18.87
N LEU A 145 9.29 -8.56 -17.76
CA LEU A 145 9.60 -7.69 -16.63
C LEU A 145 11.10 -7.49 -16.49
N ALA A 146 11.53 -6.24 -16.32
CA ALA A 146 12.90 -5.86 -16.02
C ALA A 146 12.91 -4.66 -15.06
N GLY A 147 14.00 -4.49 -14.31
CA GLY A 147 14.12 -3.39 -13.37
C GLY A 147 15.59 -3.00 -13.15
N MET A 148 15.79 -1.78 -12.67
CA MET A 148 17.11 -1.24 -12.33
C MET A 148 17.08 -0.59 -10.95
N THR A 149 18.13 -0.82 -10.16
CA THR A 149 18.33 -0.20 -8.86
C THR A 149 19.76 -0.42 -8.40
N GLY A 150 20.31 0.49 -7.58
CA GLY A 150 21.65 0.34 -7.00
C GLY A 150 21.74 -0.69 -5.87
N THR A 151 20.61 -1.22 -5.38
CA THR A 151 20.57 -2.04 -4.14
C THR A 151 19.65 -3.26 -4.24
N ALA A 152 19.68 -3.99 -5.35
CA ALA A 152 18.81 -5.18 -5.55
C ALA A 152 19.39 -6.46 -4.94
N LYS A 153 20.72 -6.59 -4.82
CA LYS A 153 21.38 -7.88 -4.55
C LYS A 153 20.92 -8.55 -3.26
N THR A 154 20.65 -7.76 -2.21
CA THR A 154 20.18 -8.26 -0.92
C THR A 154 18.77 -8.84 -0.97
N GLN A 155 17.97 -8.49 -1.98
CA GLN A 155 16.59 -8.95 -2.16
C GLN A 155 16.43 -9.96 -3.29
N LEU A 156 17.54 -10.60 -3.71
CA LEU A 156 17.54 -11.58 -4.80
C LEU A 156 16.49 -12.69 -4.59
N THR A 157 16.43 -13.27 -3.40
CA THR A 157 15.48 -14.35 -3.08
C THR A 157 14.04 -13.90 -3.25
N GLU A 158 13.67 -12.71 -2.78
CA GLU A 158 12.30 -12.18 -2.93
C GLU A 158 11.96 -11.93 -4.41
N PHE A 159 12.91 -11.40 -5.19
CA PHE A 159 12.73 -11.19 -6.63
C PHE A 159 12.57 -12.50 -7.42
N GLU A 160 13.37 -13.52 -7.10
CA GLU A 160 13.28 -14.84 -7.73
C GLU A 160 11.99 -15.57 -7.32
N GLU A 161 11.60 -15.54 -6.04
CA GLU A 161 10.40 -16.20 -5.56
C GLU A 161 9.12 -15.56 -6.12
N THR A 162 9.04 -14.23 -6.09
CA THR A 162 7.81 -13.49 -6.43
C THR A 162 7.69 -13.22 -7.93
N TYR A 163 8.76 -12.76 -8.57
CA TYR A 163 8.72 -12.27 -9.96
C TYR A 163 9.47 -13.16 -10.95
N LYS A 164 10.16 -14.20 -10.48
CA LYS A 164 11.02 -15.08 -11.30
C LYS A 164 12.10 -14.30 -12.05
N ILE A 165 12.59 -13.20 -11.47
CA ILE A 165 13.66 -12.37 -12.05
C ILE A 165 14.97 -12.55 -11.28
N GLY A 166 16.08 -12.69 -12.02
CA GLY A 166 17.42 -12.70 -11.45
C GLY A 166 17.99 -11.30 -11.25
N VAL A 167 18.98 -11.17 -10.36
CA VAL A 167 19.70 -9.90 -10.13
C VAL A 167 21.15 -10.03 -10.61
N VAL A 168 21.51 -9.20 -11.59
CA VAL A 168 22.89 -9.06 -12.09
C VAL A 168 23.49 -7.78 -11.54
N GLU A 169 24.64 -7.88 -10.89
CA GLU A 169 25.39 -6.73 -10.40
C GLU A 169 26.29 -6.21 -11.54
N ILE A 170 25.99 -4.99 -12.01
CA ILE A 170 26.77 -4.34 -13.06
C ILE A 170 27.97 -3.63 -12.41
N PRO A 171 29.21 -3.87 -12.88
CA PRO A 171 30.38 -3.17 -12.38
C PRO A 171 30.23 -1.65 -12.51
N THR A 172 30.74 -0.92 -11.54
CA THR A 172 30.73 0.55 -11.60
C THR A 172 31.67 1.06 -12.70
N ASN A 173 31.32 2.19 -13.31
CA ASN A 173 32.12 2.82 -14.36
C ASN A 173 33.53 3.24 -13.86
N ARG A 174 33.61 3.69 -12.61
CA ARG A 174 34.85 4.06 -11.91
C ARG A 174 34.92 3.34 -10.56
N GLN A 175 36.12 3.21 -10.02
CA GLN A 175 36.35 2.60 -8.72
C GLN A 175 35.66 3.41 -7.61
N MET A 176 34.88 2.75 -6.76
CA MET A 176 34.24 3.38 -5.62
C MET A 176 35.28 3.57 -4.50
N ILE A 177 35.43 4.81 -4.03
CA ILE A 177 36.42 5.22 -3.01
C ILE A 177 35.80 5.91 -1.79
N ARG A 178 34.47 5.89 -1.65
CA ARG A 178 33.77 6.50 -0.52
C ARG A 178 34.19 5.84 0.79
N ASP A 179 34.44 6.65 1.81
CA ASP A 179 34.77 6.20 3.16
C ASP A 179 33.49 6.05 4.00
N ASP A 180 33.02 4.81 4.16
CA ASP A 180 31.87 4.49 5.00
C ASP A 180 32.32 4.25 6.45
N LYS A 181 32.14 5.27 7.32
CA LYS A 181 32.51 5.23 8.73
C LYS A 181 31.61 4.31 9.54
N GLN A 182 32.12 3.86 10.70
CA GLN A 182 31.33 3.11 11.68
C GLN A 182 30.33 4.01 12.38
N ASP A 183 29.14 3.50 12.67
CA ASP A 183 28.08 4.25 13.35
C ASP A 183 28.54 4.77 14.73
N LEU A 184 28.18 6.01 15.05
CA LEU A 184 28.34 6.59 16.38
C LEU A 184 27.03 6.46 17.15
N ILE A 185 27.06 5.79 18.30
CA ILE A 185 25.85 5.46 19.07
C ILE A 185 25.86 6.23 20.39
N TYR A 186 24.82 6.98 20.68
CA TYR A 186 24.67 7.81 21.87
C TYR A 186 23.65 7.20 22.82
N LYS A 187 23.72 7.59 24.09
CA LYS A 187 22.79 7.10 25.10
C LYS A 187 21.41 7.75 24.95
N GLY A 188 21.38 9.06 24.77
CA GLY A 188 20.15 9.83 24.62
C GLY A 188 20.06 10.58 23.29
N GLU A 189 18.84 10.91 22.85
CA GLU A 189 18.65 11.66 21.61
C GLU A 189 19.25 13.06 21.65
N ASP A 190 19.19 13.77 22.78
CA ASP A 190 19.73 15.13 22.87
C ASP A 190 21.25 15.16 22.71
N GLU A 191 21.96 14.14 23.20
CA GLU A 191 23.41 13.97 22.99
C GLU A 191 23.70 13.73 21.50
N LYS A 192 22.93 12.83 20.87
CA LYS A 192 23.00 12.56 19.42
C LYS A 192 22.83 13.86 18.61
N TRP A 193 21.78 14.63 18.88
CA TRP A 193 21.47 15.84 18.10
C TRP A 193 22.53 16.93 18.26
N ASN A 194 23.12 17.07 19.45
CA ASN A 194 24.22 18.00 19.66
C ASN A 194 25.48 17.56 18.89
N ALA A 195 25.83 16.26 18.95
CA ALA A 195 26.97 15.73 18.21
C ALA A 195 26.81 15.86 16.68
N VAL A 196 25.61 15.59 16.17
CA VAL A 196 25.27 15.81 14.75
C VAL A 196 25.44 17.28 14.37
N ALA A 197 24.95 18.21 15.20
CA ALA A 197 25.08 19.62 14.92
C ALA A 197 26.54 20.09 14.96
N ASP A 198 27.34 19.60 15.92
CA ASP A 198 28.75 19.96 16.05
C ASP A 198 29.58 19.47 14.84
N ASP A 199 29.34 18.24 14.36
CA ASP A 199 29.97 17.70 13.14
C ASP A 199 29.56 18.50 11.88
N ILE A 200 28.28 18.85 11.76
CA ILE A 200 27.80 19.70 10.65
C ILE A 200 28.50 21.06 10.66
N ILE A 201 28.68 21.69 11.83
CA ILE A 201 29.34 22.99 11.95
C ILE A 201 30.81 22.90 11.53
N GLU A 202 31.54 21.87 11.99
CA GLU A 202 32.95 21.68 11.66
C GLU A 202 33.15 21.52 10.15
N ARG A 203 32.35 20.65 9.52
CA ARG A 203 32.43 20.37 8.08
C ARG A 203 31.93 21.54 7.23
N ASN A 204 30.88 22.23 7.67
CA ASN A 204 30.37 23.41 6.99
C ASN A 204 31.41 24.54 7.02
N ALA A 205 32.08 24.76 8.15
CA ALA A 205 33.18 25.72 8.26
C ALA A 205 34.37 25.34 7.37
N ALA A 206 34.61 24.04 7.18
CA ALA A 206 35.58 23.52 6.22
C ALA A 206 35.08 23.56 4.76
N GLY A 207 33.85 24.01 4.49
CA GLY A 207 33.26 24.15 3.16
C GLY A 207 32.79 22.83 2.52
N GLN A 208 32.80 21.71 3.24
CA GLN A 208 32.34 20.43 2.71
C GLN A 208 30.81 20.42 2.58
N PRO A 209 30.23 19.98 1.45
CA PRO A 209 28.78 19.81 1.31
C PRO A 209 28.27 18.64 2.14
N ILE A 210 27.09 18.81 2.73
CA ILE A 210 26.50 17.87 3.68
C ILE A 210 25.05 17.55 3.30
N LEU A 211 24.75 16.25 3.18
CA LEU A 211 23.39 15.73 3.11
C LEU A 211 23.06 15.00 4.41
N VAL A 212 22.04 15.47 5.12
CA VAL A 212 21.53 14.83 6.34
C VAL A 212 20.25 14.07 6.01
N GLY A 213 20.20 12.77 6.28
CA GLY A 213 19.01 11.94 6.16
C GLY A 213 18.36 11.71 7.53
N THR A 214 17.07 12.03 7.64
CA THR A 214 16.24 11.76 8.83
C THR A 214 15.08 10.83 8.47
N VAL A 215 14.45 10.19 9.45
CA VAL A 215 13.34 9.24 9.19
C VAL A 215 11.93 9.85 9.26
N SER A 216 11.79 11.07 9.76
CA SER A 216 10.48 11.74 9.89
C SER A 216 10.58 13.26 9.74
N ILE A 217 9.45 13.89 9.38
CA ILE A 217 9.37 15.35 9.22
C ILE A 217 9.64 16.03 10.56
N GLU A 218 9.10 15.50 11.66
CA GLU A 218 9.35 16.01 13.01
C GLU A 218 10.85 16.06 13.34
N LYS A 219 11.60 15.00 13.01
CA LYS A 219 13.04 14.92 13.24
C LYS A 219 13.82 15.89 12.34
N SER A 220 13.39 16.06 11.10
CA SER A 220 13.92 17.10 10.20
C SER A 220 13.74 18.51 10.79
N GLU A 221 12.55 18.83 11.30
CA GLU A 221 12.26 20.13 11.93
C GLU A 221 13.00 20.32 13.26
N ARG A 222 13.15 19.26 14.06
CA ARG A 222 13.97 19.29 15.29
C ARG A 222 15.42 19.63 14.98
N LEU A 223 16.03 18.95 14.00
CA LEU A 223 17.40 19.23 13.57
C LEU A 223 17.52 20.65 13.01
N SER A 224 16.57 21.08 12.17
CA SER A 224 16.49 22.46 11.66
C SER A 224 16.50 23.49 12.78
N GLY A 225 15.71 23.26 13.85
CA GLY A 225 15.70 24.11 15.03
C GLY A 225 17.05 24.17 15.77
N VAL A 226 17.79 23.05 15.83
CA VAL A 226 19.15 23.01 16.39
C VAL A 226 20.13 23.80 15.51
N LEU A 227 20.11 23.58 14.19
CA LEU A 227 21.00 24.26 13.24
C LEU A 227 20.74 25.78 13.17
N ASN A 228 19.48 26.20 13.21
CA ASN A 228 19.11 27.62 13.25
C ASN A 228 19.65 28.33 14.50
N ARG A 229 19.59 27.67 15.67
CA ARG A 229 20.19 28.21 16.91
C ARG A 229 21.72 28.33 16.84
N ARG A 230 22.36 27.50 16.03
CA ARG A 230 23.81 27.49 15.78
C ARG A 230 24.22 28.39 14.60
N GLY A 231 23.27 29.02 13.90
CA GLY A 231 23.54 29.96 12.80
C GLY A 231 23.93 29.30 11.47
N ILE A 232 23.63 28.01 11.26
CA ILE A 232 23.94 27.30 10.03
C ILE A 232 22.79 27.43 9.03
N ALA A 233 23.07 28.03 7.87
CA ALA A 233 22.12 28.07 6.76
C ALA A 233 21.95 26.67 6.16
N HIS A 234 20.71 26.22 6.03
CA HIS A 234 20.39 24.89 5.53
C HIS A 234 19.04 24.87 4.81
N ASN A 235 18.82 23.85 3.99
CA ASN A 235 17.54 23.58 3.35
C ASN A 235 16.90 22.32 3.96
N VAL A 236 15.58 22.32 4.10
CA VAL A 236 14.81 21.16 4.60
C VAL A 236 13.89 20.65 3.49
N LEU A 237 13.97 19.36 3.19
CA LEU A 237 13.19 18.68 2.15
C LEU A 237 12.23 17.70 2.81
N ASN A 238 10.94 18.05 2.82
CA ASN A 238 9.90 17.30 3.50
C ASN A 238 9.01 16.48 2.54
N ALA A 239 9.47 16.22 1.31
CA ALA A 239 8.75 15.49 0.26
C ALA A 239 7.37 16.08 -0.13
N LYS A 240 7.18 17.39 0.09
CA LYS A 240 5.91 18.10 -0.19
C LYS A 240 5.88 18.75 -1.56
N ASN A 241 7.02 19.21 -2.09
CA ASN A 241 7.07 19.91 -3.37
C ASN A 241 8.23 19.39 -4.23
N HIS A 242 7.93 18.44 -5.12
CA HIS A 242 8.95 17.71 -5.87
C HIS A 242 9.81 18.56 -6.77
N GLU A 243 9.24 19.53 -7.50
CA GLU A 243 10.00 20.37 -8.43
C GLU A 243 10.98 21.27 -7.69
N LYS A 244 10.52 21.94 -6.62
CA LYS A 244 11.39 22.82 -5.83
C LYS A 244 12.45 22.03 -5.07
N GLU A 245 12.08 20.88 -4.52
CA GLU A 245 13.04 20.01 -3.82
C GLU A 245 14.09 19.44 -4.78
N ALA A 246 13.70 19.06 -6.00
CA ALA A 246 14.63 18.59 -7.01
C ALA A 246 15.69 19.63 -7.34
N LEU A 247 15.31 20.91 -7.47
CA LEU A 247 16.25 22.02 -7.68
C LEU A 247 17.24 22.16 -6.52
N ILE A 248 16.77 22.07 -5.28
CA ILE A 248 17.63 22.16 -4.09
C ILE A 248 18.63 20.99 -4.07
N VAL A 249 18.14 19.77 -4.29
CA VAL A 249 18.97 18.55 -4.27
C VAL A 249 20.01 18.57 -5.38
N ALA A 250 19.63 19.01 -6.58
CA ALA A 250 20.55 19.16 -7.71
C ALA A 250 21.73 20.10 -7.40
N GLN A 251 21.56 21.03 -6.45
CA GLN A 251 22.59 21.97 -6.01
C GLN A 251 23.16 21.64 -4.61
N ALA A 252 22.81 20.49 -4.02
CA ALA A 252 23.25 20.11 -2.68
C ALA A 252 24.75 19.77 -2.60
N GLY A 253 25.41 19.47 -3.73
CA GLY A 253 26.84 19.17 -3.80
C GLY A 253 27.74 20.41 -3.92
N ARG A 254 27.18 21.61 -3.79
CA ARG A 254 27.91 22.88 -3.83
C ARG A 254 28.60 23.19 -2.52
N MET A 255 29.68 23.96 -2.57
CA MET A 255 30.53 24.25 -1.42
C MET A 255 29.73 24.85 -0.25
N GLY A 256 29.91 24.29 0.95
CA GLY A 256 29.23 24.73 2.17
C GLY A 256 27.71 24.52 2.20
N SER A 257 27.13 23.77 1.26
CA SER A 257 25.71 23.46 1.26
C SER A 257 25.35 22.47 2.37
N VAL A 258 24.28 22.74 3.11
CA VAL A 258 23.70 21.82 4.09
C VAL A 258 22.26 21.55 3.71
N THR A 259 21.95 20.28 3.44
CA THR A 259 20.62 19.84 3.02
C THR A 259 20.12 18.75 3.94
N VAL A 260 18.98 18.98 4.60
CA VAL A 260 18.28 18.02 5.44
C VAL A 260 17.15 17.39 4.61
N ALA A 261 17.19 16.09 4.43
CA ALA A 261 16.20 15.32 3.69
C ALA A 261 15.43 14.39 4.64
N THR A 262 14.10 14.51 4.65
CA THR A 262 13.24 13.51 5.28
C THR A 262 13.13 12.27 4.41
N ASN A 263 13.39 11.10 4.99
CA ASN A 263 13.45 9.81 4.32
C ASN A 263 14.28 9.85 3.03
N MET A 264 13.63 9.60 1.90
CA MET A 264 14.24 9.67 0.57
C MET A 264 13.78 10.90 -0.22
N ALA A 265 13.51 12.03 0.43
CA ALA A 265 13.30 13.30 -0.27
C ALA A 265 14.48 13.60 -1.21
N GLY A 266 14.19 14.11 -2.41
CA GLY A 266 15.20 14.25 -3.46
C GLY A 266 15.58 12.96 -4.20
N ARG A 267 14.80 11.88 -4.05
CA ARG A 267 15.00 10.67 -4.86
C ARG A 267 14.79 10.92 -6.35
N GLY A 268 15.67 10.37 -7.18
CA GLY A 268 15.67 10.54 -8.62
C GLY A 268 16.58 11.67 -9.12
N VAL A 269 17.08 12.54 -8.22
CA VAL A 269 18.01 13.62 -8.57
C VAL A 269 19.42 13.25 -8.10
N ASP A 270 20.38 13.40 -9.02
CA ASP A 270 21.80 13.20 -8.74
C ASP A 270 22.38 14.44 -8.07
N ILE A 271 23.11 14.21 -6.97
CA ILE A 271 23.88 15.24 -6.28
C ILE A 271 25.29 15.18 -6.87
N LEU A 272 25.59 16.12 -7.77
CA LEU A 272 26.90 16.28 -8.38
C LEU A 272 27.74 17.26 -7.54
N LEU A 273 29.02 16.96 -7.32
CA LEU A 273 29.92 17.88 -6.64
C LEU A 273 30.07 19.16 -7.50
N GLY A 274 30.02 20.33 -6.88
CA GLY A 274 29.99 21.62 -7.58
C GLY A 274 28.61 22.02 -8.11
N GLY A 275 27.59 21.17 -7.99
CA GLY A 275 26.22 21.42 -8.44
C GLY A 275 25.92 20.86 -9.83
N ASN A 276 24.62 20.71 -10.15
CA ASN A 276 24.19 20.16 -11.43
C ASN A 276 24.03 21.28 -12.49
N PRO A 277 24.85 21.30 -13.55
CA PRO A 277 24.82 22.36 -14.56
C PRO A 277 23.58 22.29 -15.45
N GLU A 278 23.03 21.11 -15.69
CA GLU A 278 21.84 20.93 -16.51
C GLU A 278 20.61 21.55 -15.84
N TYR A 279 20.45 21.38 -14.52
CA TYR A 279 19.37 22.02 -13.78
C TYR A 279 19.49 23.55 -13.77
N LEU A 280 20.71 24.09 -13.63
CA LEU A 280 20.95 25.54 -13.71
C LEU A 280 20.64 26.08 -15.11
N ALA A 281 21.05 25.37 -16.15
CA ALA A 281 20.78 25.74 -17.53
C ALA A 281 19.28 25.73 -17.83
N ARG A 282 18.56 24.68 -17.43
CA ARG A 282 17.10 24.57 -17.59
C ARG A 282 16.36 25.67 -16.82
N GLN A 283 16.84 26.05 -15.63
CA GLN A 283 16.26 27.17 -14.87
C GLN A 283 16.46 28.51 -15.59
N GLU A 284 17.64 28.76 -16.18
CA GLU A 284 17.89 29.97 -16.98
C GLU A 284 17.08 29.95 -18.29
N MET A 285 16.92 28.79 -18.93
CA MET A 285 16.04 28.61 -20.10
C MET A 285 14.57 28.90 -19.76
N ALA A 286 14.05 28.36 -18.65
CA ALA A 286 12.70 28.62 -18.18
C ALA A 286 12.47 30.12 -17.88
N ALA A 287 13.47 30.79 -17.29
CA ALA A 287 13.41 32.23 -17.04
C ALA A 287 13.41 33.08 -18.33
N ARG A 288 13.89 32.50 -19.44
CA ARG A 288 13.82 33.06 -20.80
C ARG A 288 12.58 32.59 -21.57
N GLU A 289 11.61 31.99 -20.89
CA GLU A 289 10.33 31.51 -21.45
C GLU A 289 10.47 30.35 -22.45
N PHE A 290 11.57 29.58 -22.40
CA PHE A 290 11.70 28.34 -23.16
C PHE A 290 11.00 27.18 -22.46
N ASP A 291 10.36 26.32 -23.26
CA ASP A 291 9.65 25.13 -22.81
C ASP A 291 10.62 23.93 -22.72
N ASN A 292 11.14 23.69 -21.51
CA ASN A 292 12.02 22.54 -21.26
C ASN A 292 11.28 21.20 -21.43
N ASP A 293 9.98 21.13 -21.15
CA ASP A 293 9.24 19.87 -21.10
C ASP A 293 9.01 19.33 -22.51
N ARG A 294 8.60 20.19 -23.46
CA ARG A 294 8.49 19.80 -24.87
C ARG A 294 9.83 19.32 -25.43
N TYR A 295 10.95 19.91 -25.00
CA TYR A 295 12.28 19.47 -25.42
C TYR A 295 12.61 18.06 -24.87
N LEU A 296 12.35 17.82 -23.57
CA LEU A 296 12.63 16.54 -22.91
C LEU A 296 11.71 15.40 -23.36
N LEU A 297 10.47 15.72 -23.71
CA LEU A 297 9.48 14.77 -24.20
C LEU A 297 9.57 14.53 -25.72
N PHE A 298 10.55 15.14 -26.40
CA PHE A 298 10.72 15.04 -27.85
C PHE A 298 9.49 15.50 -28.65
N GLU A 299 8.79 16.53 -28.15
CA GLU A 299 7.57 17.10 -28.73
C GLU A 299 7.81 18.38 -29.55
N MET A 300 9.07 18.77 -29.73
CA MET A 300 9.49 19.86 -30.61
C MET A 300 9.78 19.33 -32.01
N ASP A 301 9.46 20.11 -33.04
CA ASP A 301 9.94 19.83 -34.40
C ASP A 301 11.44 20.13 -34.54
N GLU A 302 12.01 19.80 -35.70
CA GLU A 302 13.46 19.93 -35.95
C GLU A 302 13.93 21.41 -35.89
N GLU A 303 13.11 22.36 -36.33
CA GLU A 303 13.44 23.79 -36.35
C GLU A 303 13.34 24.39 -34.93
N GLU A 304 12.27 24.09 -34.20
CA GLU A 304 12.06 24.48 -32.80
C GLU A 304 13.19 23.94 -31.92
N ARG A 305 13.57 22.67 -32.13
CA ARG A 305 14.64 22.02 -31.38
C ARG A 305 16.00 22.65 -31.65
N ALA A 306 16.32 22.94 -32.92
CA ALA A 306 17.57 23.61 -33.27
C ALA A 306 17.66 25.01 -32.65
N ALA A 307 16.56 25.75 -32.59
CA ALA A 307 16.50 27.05 -31.93
C ALA A 307 16.68 26.94 -30.41
N TYR A 308 16.05 25.95 -29.78
CA TYR A 308 16.23 25.66 -28.36
C TYR A 308 17.68 25.29 -28.03
N GLU A 309 18.28 24.36 -28.79
CA GLU A 309 19.66 23.90 -28.58
C GLU A 309 20.69 25.03 -28.79
N ALA A 310 20.45 25.93 -29.75
CA ALA A 310 21.31 27.09 -29.99
C ALA A 310 21.40 28.05 -28.78
N GLU A 311 20.33 28.19 -28.00
CA GLU A 311 20.31 28.97 -26.76
C GLU A 311 20.76 28.16 -25.53
N TYR A 312 20.40 26.88 -25.48
CA TYR A 312 20.74 25.98 -24.39
C TYR A 312 22.25 25.77 -24.26
N GLU A 313 22.94 25.48 -25.37
CA GLU A 313 24.36 25.11 -25.32
C GLU A 313 25.30 26.17 -24.71
N PRO A 314 25.22 27.47 -25.07
CA PRO A 314 26.07 28.47 -24.43
C PRO A 314 25.75 28.63 -22.93
N ILE A 315 24.49 28.47 -22.53
CA ILE A 315 24.06 28.53 -21.12
C ILE A 315 24.60 27.32 -20.36
N TYR A 316 24.45 26.11 -20.92
CA TYR A 316 24.99 24.89 -20.35
C TYR A 316 26.50 24.96 -20.21
N ALA A 317 27.23 25.38 -21.25
CA ALA A 317 28.68 25.52 -21.21
C ALA A 317 29.16 26.50 -20.13
N LYS A 318 28.46 27.62 -19.95
CA LYS A 318 28.71 28.60 -18.87
C LYS A 318 28.57 27.94 -17.49
N PHE A 319 27.46 27.27 -17.23
CA PHE A 319 27.24 26.64 -15.92
C PHE A 319 28.14 25.42 -15.71
N LYS A 320 28.42 24.65 -16.76
CA LYS A 320 29.36 23.52 -16.72
C LYS A 320 30.75 23.96 -16.30
N ALA A 321 31.27 25.05 -16.88
CA ALA A 321 32.56 25.61 -16.47
C ALA A 321 32.57 26.07 -15.01
N GLN A 322 31.47 26.65 -14.53
CA GLN A 322 31.31 27.05 -13.13
C GLN A 322 31.28 25.84 -12.19
N THR A 323 30.44 24.84 -12.49
CA THR A 323 30.29 23.64 -11.67
C THR A 323 31.56 22.79 -11.67
N ASP A 324 32.33 22.79 -12.76
CA ASP A 324 33.59 22.04 -12.86
C ASP A 324 34.69 22.65 -12.00
N ALA A 325 34.79 23.98 -11.96
CA ALA A 325 35.70 24.64 -11.05
C ALA A 325 35.33 24.39 -9.57
N GLU A 326 34.04 24.47 -9.24
CA GLU A 326 33.56 24.23 -7.88
C GLU A 326 33.64 22.74 -7.49
N HIS A 327 33.50 21.84 -8.45
CA HIS A 327 33.69 20.39 -8.26
C HIS A 327 35.09 20.11 -7.71
N ASP A 328 36.13 20.66 -8.33
CA ASP A 328 37.52 20.43 -7.92
C ASP A 328 37.78 20.93 -6.50
N GLU A 329 37.21 22.09 -6.13
CA GLU A 329 37.28 22.62 -4.76
C GLU A 329 36.58 21.71 -3.74
N VAL A 330 35.44 21.11 -4.11
CA VAL A 330 34.69 20.19 -3.25
C VAL A 330 35.41 18.85 -3.11
N VAL A 331 36.03 18.35 -4.19
CA VAL A 331 36.86 17.14 -4.18
C VAL A 331 38.03 17.30 -3.20
N ASP A 332 38.73 18.44 -3.22
CA ASP A 332 39.84 18.74 -2.32
C ASP A 332 39.40 18.81 -0.83
N ARG A 333 38.11 19.06 -0.59
CA ARG A 333 37.49 19.09 0.75
C ARG A 333 36.89 17.74 1.17
N GLY A 334 37.15 16.67 0.43
CA GLY A 334 36.71 15.31 0.75
C GLY A 334 35.36 14.92 0.15
N GLY A 335 34.81 15.71 -0.76
CA GLY A 335 33.57 15.40 -1.47
C GLY A 335 32.30 15.50 -0.60
N LEU A 336 31.21 14.90 -1.06
CA LEU A 336 29.92 14.95 -0.34
C LEU A 336 29.97 14.11 0.94
N TYR A 337 29.64 14.73 2.06
CA TYR A 337 29.41 14.03 3.32
C TYR A 337 27.93 13.68 3.49
N VAL A 338 27.65 12.41 3.76
CA VAL A 338 26.30 11.91 4.02
C VAL A 338 26.19 11.50 5.49
N LEU A 339 25.27 12.16 6.20
CA LEU A 339 24.99 11.89 7.60
C LEU A 339 23.61 11.26 7.74
N GLY A 340 23.52 10.05 8.30
CA GLY A 340 22.25 9.46 8.72
C GLY A 340 21.99 9.76 10.20
N THR A 341 20.79 10.23 10.55
CA THR A 341 20.47 10.55 11.95
C THR A 341 19.84 9.39 12.72
N GLU A 342 19.47 8.31 12.00
CA GLU A 342 18.92 7.04 12.48
C GLU A 342 19.12 5.94 11.42
N ARG A 343 18.91 4.68 11.81
CA ARG A 343 18.79 3.56 10.86
C ARG A 343 17.35 3.47 10.36
N HIS A 344 17.19 3.23 9.07
CA HIS A 344 15.89 2.89 8.50
C HIS A 344 15.52 1.44 8.82
N GLU A 345 14.27 1.09 8.54
CA GLU A 345 13.74 -0.27 8.67
C GLU A 345 14.49 -1.33 7.85
N SER A 346 15.26 -0.92 6.83
CA SER A 346 16.09 -1.83 6.06
C SER A 346 17.45 -1.26 5.73
N ARG A 347 18.46 -2.13 5.74
CA ARG A 347 19.84 -1.80 5.37
C ARG A 347 19.93 -1.31 3.93
N ARG A 348 19.01 -1.78 3.08
CA ARG A 348 18.88 -1.33 1.69
C ARG A 348 18.68 0.18 1.61
N ILE A 349 17.80 0.76 2.43
CA ILE A 349 17.49 2.19 2.40
C ILE A 349 18.66 3.00 2.96
N ASP A 350 19.30 2.53 4.03
CA ASP A 350 20.52 3.17 4.54
C ASP A 350 21.63 3.22 3.48
N ASN A 351 21.82 2.13 2.73
CA ASN A 351 22.79 2.08 1.64
C ASN A 351 22.41 3.00 0.47
N GLN A 352 21.12 3.26 0.25
CA GLN A 352 20.68 4.25 -0.74
C GLN A 352 21.01 5.68 -0.29
N LEU A 353 20.92 5.96 1.01
CA LEU A 353 21.37 7.23 1.57
C LEU A 353 22.89 7.38 1.42
N ARG A 354 23.69 6.38 1.86
CA ARG A 354 25.16 6.38 1.66
C ARG A 354 25.53 6.55 0.19
N GLY A 355 24.82 5.86 -0.69
CA GLY A 355 24.96 5.90 -2.15
C GLY A 355 24.74 7.27 -2.79
N ARG A 356 24.26 8.27 -2.05
CA ARG A 356 24.20 9.66 -2.52
C ARG A 356 25.58 10.29 -2.68
N SER A 357 26.58 9.79 -1.94
CA SER A 357 27.98 10.21 -2.00
C SER A 357 28.86 9.20 -2.75
N GLY A 358 30.02 9.67 -3.25
CA GLY A 358 31.02 8.88 -3.96
C GLY A 358 30.60 8.43 -5.36
N ARG A 359 29.78 9.24 -6.05
CA ARG A 359 29.34 8.97 -7.43
C ARG A 359 30.54 9.04 -8.38
N GLN A 360 30.55 8.21 -9.43
CA GLN A 360 31.60 8.22 -10.47
C GLN A 360 33.04 8.26 -9.92
N GLY A 361 33.30 7.60 -8.79
CA GLY A 361 34.63 7.53 -8.17
C GLY A 361 35.08 8.80 -7.46
N ASP A 362 34.17 9.75 -7.22
CA ASP A 362 34.44 10.93 -6.40
C ASP A 362 34.77 10.53 -4.96
N PRO A 363 35.57 11.34 -4.24
CA PRO A 363 35.71 11.20 -2.81
C PRO A 363 34.37 11.48 -2.13
N GLY A 364 34.24 10.96 -0.91
CA GLY A 364 33.05 11.14 -0.13
C GLY A 364 33.14 10.35 1.16
N GLU A 365 32.27 10.72 2.10
CA GLU A 365 32.22 10.07 3.40
C GLU A 365 30.76 9.83 3.78
N SER A 366 30.49 8.72 4.50
CA SER A 366 29.20 8.50 5.13
C SER A 366 29.33 8.08 6.58
N LEU A 367 28.44 8.60 7.43
CA LEU A 367 28.41 8.28 8.84
C LEU A 367 26.96 8.28 9.36
N PHE A 368 26.65 7.39 10.31
CA PHE A 368 25.35 7.34 10.97
C PHE A 368 25.51 7.66 12.45
N TYR A 369 24.66 8.54 12.95
CA TYR A 369 24.51 8.89 14.36
C TYR A 369 23.24 8.22 14.86
N LEU A 370 23.34 7.41 15.90
CA LEU A 370 22.23 6.65 16.47
C LEU A 370 22.06 6.95 17.95
N SER A 371 20.87 6.72 18.48
CA SER A 371 20.57 6.75 19.91
C SER A 371 19.97 5.42 20.36
N LEU A 372 20.20 5.07 21.62
CA LEU A 372 19.48 3.97 22.27
C LEU A 372 17.98 4.26 22.43
N GLU A 373 17.59 5.52 22.32
CA GLU A 373 16.19 6.01 22.38
C GLU A 373 15.52 6.09 21.00
N ASP A 374 16.24 5.82 19.90
CA ASP A 374 15.68 5.84 18.53
C ASP A 374 14.56 4.79 18.37
N ASP A 375 13.63 5.04 17.44
CA ASP A 375 12.44 4.19 17.23
C ASP A 375 12.78 2.72 16.98
N LEU A 376 13.78 2.45 16.14
CA LEU A 376 14.27 1.10 15.86
C LEU A 376 14.70 0.38 17.14
N MET A 377 15.41 1.08 18.02
CA MET A 377 15.95 0.52 19.26
C MET A 377 14.84 0.31 20.29
N ARG A 378 13.89 1.25 20.38
CA ARG A 378 12.73 1.15 21.26
C ARG A 378 11.84 -0.05 20.91
N MET A 379 11.58 -0.29 19.62
CA MET A 379 10.68 -1.35 19.18
C MET A 379 11.28 -2.76 19.30
N PHE A 380 12.60 -2.93 19.13
CA PHE A 380 13.21 -4.27 18.95
C PHE A 380 14.37 -4.59 19.90
N ALA A 381 14.86 -3.61 20.65
CA ALA A 381 16.04 -3.79 21.51
C ALA A 381 15.82 -3.36 22.96
N SER A 382 14.59 -2.99 23.38
CA SER A 382 14.25 -2.44 24.69
C SER A 382 14.88 -3.18 25.89
N ASP A 383 14.68 -4.49 26.02
CA ASP A 383 15.19 -5.26 27.16
C ASP A 383 16.72 -5.37 27.20
N ARG A 384 17.35 -5.55 26.03
CA ARG A 384 18.82 -5.65 25.92
C ARG A 384 19.48 -4.30 26.14
N VAL A 385 18.89 -3.24 25.60
CA VAL A 385 19.33 -1.85 25.76
C VAL A 385 19.21 -1.43 27.21
N ALA A 386 18.08 -1.71 27.87
CA ALA A 386 17.88 -1.44 29.29
C ALA A 386 18.92 -2.19 30.17
N ALA A 387 19.21 -3.45 29.87
CA ALA A 387 20.25 -4.22 30.58
C ALA A 387 21.66 -3.64 30.38
N ILE A 388 21.97 -3.12 29.19
CA ILE A 388 23.25 -2.47 28.88
C ILE A 388 23.37 -1.12 29.60
N MET A 389 22.31 -0.31 29.55
CA MET A 389 22.21 1.01 30.22
C MET A 389 22.35 0.91 31.74
N ASN A 390 21.74 -0.11 32.36
CA ASN A 390 21.79 -0.31 33.81
C ASN A 390 23.15 -0.82 34.31
N ARG A 391 23.95 -1.44 33.44
CA ARG A 391 25.20 -2.13 33.84
C ARG A 391 26.45 -1.27 33.67
N PHE A 392 26.44 -0.28 32.77
CA PHE A 392 27.60 0.54 32.44
C PHE A 392 27.30 2.03 32.64
N LYS A 393 28.14 2.72 33.42
CA LYS A 393 28.12 4.19 33.54
C LYS A 393 28.95 4.79 32.40
N TRP A 394 28.29 5.13 31.31
CA TRP A 394 28.93 5.82 30.19
C TRP A 394 29.05 7.32 30.48
N PRO A 395 30.17 7.97 30.11
CA PRO A 395 30.27 9.42 30.12
C PRO A 395 29.18 10.05 29.26
N GLU A 396 28.54 11.12 29.73
CA GLU A 396 27.55 11.86 28.95
C GLU A 396 28.23 12.54 27.75
N GLY A 397 27.62 12.43 26.57
CA GLY A 397 28.09 13.06 25.34
C GLY A 397 29.21 12.34 24.57
N GLU A 398 29.72 11.19 25.06
CA GLU A 398 30.69 10.37 24.32
C GLU A 398 30.00 9.21 23.58
N PRO A 399 30.45 8.88 22.35
CA PRO A 399 29.90 7.76 21.60
C PRO A 399 30.23 6.42 22.27
N ILE A 400 29.25 5.52 22.28
CA ILE A 400 29.33 4.17 22.84
C ILE A 400 30.04 3.26 21.84
N GLU A 401 31.35 3.10 21.98
CA GLU A 401 32.14 2.17 21.18
C GLU A 401 32.07 0.74 21.74
N ALA A 402 30.91 0.10 21.60
CA ALA A 402 30.72 -1.30 22.02
C ALA A 402 30.20 -2.17 20.88
N LYS A 403 31.02 -3.14 20.43
CA LYS A 403 30.64 -4.15 19.40
C LYS A 403 29.30 -4.85 19.70
N MET A 404 28.94 -4.98 20.97
CA MET A 404 27.66 -5.55 21.41
C MET A 404 26.46 -4.69 21.02
N VAL A 405 26.60 -3.36 21.07
CA VAL A 405 25.53 -2.41 20.74
C VAL A 405 25.35 -2.35 19.22
N SER A 406 26.43 -2.27 18.44
CA SER A 406 26.34 -2.33 16.98
C SER A 406 25.65 -3.61 16.49
N ARG A 407 25.95 -4.76 17.10
CA ARG A 407 25.23 -6.02 16.82
C ARG A 407 23.76 -5.98 17.22
N ALA A 408 23.40 -5.26 18.27
CA ALA A 408 22.00 -5.12 18.67
C ALA A 408 21.21 -4.32 17.61
N VAL A 409 21.80 -3.23 17.09
CA VAL A 409 21.24 -2.44 15.99
C VAL A 409 21.05 -3.29 14.73
N GLU A 410 22.08 -4.03 14.32
CA GLU A 410 22.00 -4.91 13.14
C GLU A 410 20.91 -5.98 13.28
N ASN A 411 20.77 -6.57 14.47
CA ASN A 411 19.73 -7.57 14.74
C ASN A 411 18.31 -6.95 14.73
N ALA A 412 18.14 -5.76 15.31
CA ALA A 412 16.87 -5.05 15.29
C ALA A 412 16.43 -4.74 13.85
N GLN A 413 17.35 -4.24 13.02
CA GLN A 413 17.07 -3.98 11.60
C GLN A 413 16.71 -5.26 10.85
N LYS A 414 17.43 -6.37 11.09
CA LYS A 414 17.11 -7.67 10.48
C LYS A 414 15.72 -8.19 10.87
N GLN A 415 15.33 -8.03 12.14
CA GLN A 415 13.99 -8.43 12.61
C GLN A 415 12.88 -7.64 11.93
N ILE A 416 13.05 -6.32 11.74
CA ILE A 416 12.09 -5.52 10.97
C ILE A 416 12.03 -5.97 9.51
N GLU A 417 13.18 -6.21 8.88
CA GLU A 417 13.21 -6.68 7.49
C GLU A 417 12.44 -8.01 7.32
N GLU A 418 12.63 -8.96 8.24
CA GLU A 418 11.92 -10.24 8.27
C GLU A 418 10.41 -10.05 8.47
N LEU A 419 10.00 -9.21 9.43
CA LEU A 419 8.58 -8.89 9.67
C LEU A 419 7.92 -8.23 8.46
N ASN A 420 8.59 -7.26 7.84
CA ASN A 420 8.10 -6.60 6.64
C ASN A 420 8.03 -7.56 5.44
N TYR A 421 8.97 -8.49 5.32
CA TYR A 421 8.93 -9.56 4.33
C TYR A 421 7.71 -10.47 4.55
N GLU A 422 7.46 -10.91 5.78
CA GLU A 422 6.29 -11.71 6.13
C GLU A 422 4.96 -10.98 5.86
N ARG A 423 4.87 -9.68 6.20
CA ARG A 423 3.69 -8.86 5.88
C ARG A 423 3.43 -8.84 4.37
N ARG A 424 4.44 -8.55 3.55
CA ARG A 424 4.30 -8.55 2.08
C ARG A 424 3.90 -9.92 1.54
N LYS A 425 4.50 -10.99 2.07
CA LYS A 425 4.17 -12.36 1.71
C LYS A 425 2.73 -12.70 2.06
N ASN A 426 2.24 -12.29 3.22
CA ASN A 426 0.85 -12.51 3.61
C ASN A 426 -0.11 -11.73 2.72
N VAL A 427 0.14 -10.44 2.45
CA VAL A 427 -0.67 -9.64 1.50
C VAL A 427 -0.77 -10.34 0.14
N LEU A 428 0.34 -10.85 -0.38
CA LEU A 428 0.35 -11.59 -1.65
C LEU A 428 -0.48 -12.87 -1.59
N LYS A 429 -0.38 -13.67 -0.50
CA LYS A 429 -1.12 -14.92 -0.36
C LYS A 429 -2.64 -14.73 -0.38
N TYR A 430 -3.15 -13.70 0.30
CA TYR A 430 -4.59 -13.39 0.27
C TYR A 430 -5.00 -12.87 -1.11
N ASP A 431 -4.19 -12.00 -1.72
CA ASP A 431 -4.46 -11.50 -3.07
C ASP A 431 -4.36 -12.58 -4.16
N GLU A 432 -3.60 -13.67 -3.97
CA GLU A 432 -3.58 -14.80 -4.92
C GLU A 432 -4.96 -15.46 -5.06
N VAL A 433 -5.73 -15.53 -3.98
CA VAL A 433 -7.13 -16.05 -4.01
C VAL A 433 -8.01 -15.11 -4.84
N MET A 434 -7.96 -13.81 -4.52
CA MET A 434 -8.72 -12.79 -5.25
C MET A 434 -8.28 -12.64 -6.70
N ASN A 435 -6.99 -12.85 -6.99
CA ASN A 435 -6.44 -12.77 -8.33
C ASN A 435 -7.02 -13.86 -9.24
N GLY A 436 -7.14 -15.10 -8.74
CA GLY A 436 -7.79 -16.18 -9.50
C GLY A 436 -9.24 -15.84 -9.87
N GLN A 437 -10.02 -15.35 -8.91
CA GLN A 437 -11.41 -14.92 -9.14
C GLN A 437 -11.49 -13.75 -10.13
N ARG A 438 -10.58 -12.79 -9.98
CA ARG A 438 -10.48 -11.60 -10.85
C ARG A 438 -10.14 -11.97 -12.27
N GLU A 439 -9.23 -12.91 -12.50
CA GLU A 439 -8.86 -13.38 -13.84
C GLU A 439 -10.08 -13.91 -14.59
N VAL A 440 -10.94 -14.68 -13.91
CA VAL A 440 -12.22 -15.16 -14.47
C VAL A 440 -13.14 -13.98 -14.80
N ILE A 441 -13.47 -13.14 -13.82
CA ILE A 441 -14.42 -12.03 -14.01
C ILE A 441 -13.93 -11.03 -15.05
N TYR A 442 -12.64 -10.69 -15.04
CA TYR A 442 -12.07 -9.73 -15.98
C TYR A 442 -11.92 -10.33 -17.38
N GLY A 443 -11.68 -11.63 -17.49
CA GLY A 443 -11.73 -12.37 -18.76
C GLY A 443 -13.12 -12.31 -19.38
N GLU A 444 -14.16 -12.58 -18.59
CA GLU A 444 -15.56 -12.50 -19.02
C GLU A 444 -15.95 -11.07 -19.42
N ARG A 445 -15.64 -10.07 -18.58
CA ARG A 445 -15.87 -8.65 -18.91
C ARG A 445 -15.20 -8.24 -20.21
N ARG A 446 -13.97 -8.68 -20.45
CA ARG A 446 -13.24 -8.38 -21.70
C ARG A 446 -13.93 -9.01 -22.90
N ARG A 447 -14.35 -10.27 -22.82
CA ARG A 447 -15.08 -10.96 -23.89
C ARG A 447 -16.35 -10.19 -24.29
N ILE A 448 -17.11 -9.69 -23.31
CA ILE A 448 -18.32 -8.90 -23.54
C ILE A 448 -18.00 -7.57 -24.22
N LEU A 449 -17.00 -6.83 -23.72
CA LEU A 449 -16.63 -5.51 -24.21
C LEU A 449 -15.99 -5.54 -25.61
N GLU A 450 -15.25 -6.60 -25.94
CA GLU A 450 -14.63 -6.79 -27.27
C GLU A 450 -15.65 -7.25 -28.33
N GLY A 451 -16.91 -7.50 -27.93
CA GLY A 451 -17.99 -7.89 -28.84
C GLY A 451 -17.95 -9.35 -29.28
N GLY A 452 -17.54 -10.25 -28.37
CA GLY A 452 -17.72 -11.68 -28.59
C GLY A 452 -19.20 -12.06 -28.78
N ASP A 453 -19.45 -13.10 -29.57
CA ASP A 453 -20.76 -13.75 -29.64
C ASP A 453 -20.99 -14.51 -28.33
N LEU A 454 -22.06 -14.16 -27.62
CA LEU A 454 -22.39 -14.71 -26.30
C LEU A 454 -23.52 -15.74 -26.36
N LYS A 455 -24.04 -16.11 -27.54
CA LYS A 455 -25.19 -17.04 -27.63
C LYS A 455 -24.89 -18.37 -26.94
N GLU A 456 -23.76 -18.97 -27.26
CA GLU A 456 -23.37 -20.27 -26.71
C GLU A 456 -23.25 -20.21 -25.18
N GLN A 457 -22.65 -19.14 -24.67
CA GLN A 457 -22.55 -18.90 -23.22
C GLN A 457 -23.92 -18.67 -22.57
N ALA A 458 -24.79 -17.89 -23.22
CA ALA A 458 -26.14 -17.61 -22.74
C ALA A 458 -26.97 -18.90 -22.67
N LEU A 459 -26.91 -19.75 -23.69
CA LEU A 459 -27.59 -21.05 -23.70
C LEU A 459 -27.01 -22.01 -22.67
N GLY A 460 -25.68 -22.00 -22.46
CA GLY A 460 -25.05 -22.75 -21.37
C GLY A 460 -25.58 -22.34 -20.00
N PHE A 461 -25.75 -21.04 -19.74
CA PHE A 461 -26.36 -20.57 -18.49
C PHE A 461 -27.81 -21.05 -18.32
N VAL A 462 -28.58 -21.10 -19.40
CA VAL A 462 -29.95 -21.65 -19.37
C VAL A 462 -29.93 -23.13 -19.02
N GLU A 463 -29.05 -23.91 -19.64
CA GLU A 463 -28.88 -25.34 -19.36
C GLU A 463 -28.51 -25.58 -17.89
N ASP A 464 -27.53 -24.85 -17.37
CA ASP A 464 -27.08 -24.95 -15.98
C ASP A 464 -28.22 -24.62 -15.00
N VAL A 465 -28.95 -23.51 -15.20
CA VAL A 465 -30.06 -23.10 -14.31
C VAL A 465 -31.20 -24.14 -14.32
N VAL A 466 -31.51 -24.72 -15.48
CA VAL A 466 -32.52 -25.78 -15.56
C VAL A 466 -32.05 -27.03 -14.80
N ARG A 467 -30.80 -27.46 -15.00
CA ARG A 467 -30.23 -28.62 -14.30
C ARG A 467 -30.17 -28.43 -12.79
N ASP A 468 -29.78 -27.24 -12.33
CA ASP A 468 -29.72 -26.91 -10.91
C ASP A 468 -31.14 -26.98 -10.29
N ALA A 469 -32.15 -26.45 -10.99
CA ALA A 469 -33.55 -26.53 -10.55
C ALA A 469 -34.06 -27.99 -10.52
N VAL A 470 -33.82 -28.78 -11.56
CA VAL A 470 -34.23 -30.19 -11.61
C VAL A 470 -33.54 -30.97 -10.49
N THR A 471 -32.23 -30.80 -10.31
CA THR A 471 -31.46 -31.46 -9.23
C THR A 471 -32.00 -31.10 -7.84
N SER A 472 -32.43 -29.86 -7.63
CA SER A 472 -32.93 -29.39 -6.33
C SER A 472 -34.30 -29.98 -5.97
N TRP A 473 -35.19 -30.13 -6.95
CA TRP A 473 -36.60 -30.51 -6.72
C TRP A 473 -36.95 -31.94 -7.15
N CYS A 474 -36.13 -32.54 -8.01
CA CYS A 474 -36.23 -33.92 -8.50
C CYS A 474 -34.87 -34.65 -8.40
N PRO A 475 -34.32 -34.86 -7.19
CA PRO A 475 -32.99 -35.44 -7.04
C PRO A 475 -32.89 -36.88 -7.58
N ALA A 476 -31.81 -37.19 -8.27
CA ALA A 476 -31.60 -38.51 -8.89
C ALA A 476 -31.47 -39.67 -7.89
N ASP A 477 -31.14 -39.37 -6.62
CA ASP A 477 -31.04 -40.34 -5.52
C ASP A 477 -32.38 -40.60 -4.80
N THR A 478 -33.46 -39.92 -5.21
CA THR A 478 -34.82 -40.11 -4.69
C THR A 478 -35.72 -40.83 -5.70
N TYR A 479 -36.76 -41.50 -5.20
CA TYR A 479 -37.73 -42.15 -6.09
C TYR A 479 -38.56 -41.09 -6.82
N SER A 480 -38.87 -41.33 -8.09
CA SER A 480 -39.65 -40.37 -8.90
C SER A 480 -41.05 -40.05 -8.35
N GLU A 481 -41.58 -40.86 -7.43
CA GLU A 481 -42.84 -40.62 -6.72
C GLU A 481 -42.72 -39.53 -5.65
N ASP A 482 -41.50 -39.31 -5.13
CA ASP A 482 -41.20 -38.33 -4.07
C ASP A 482 -40.75 -36.96 -4.64
N TRP A 483 -40.65 -36.82 -5.96
CA TRP A 483 -40.25 -35.58 -6.62
C TRP A 483 -41.32 -34.49 -6.51
N ASP A 484 -40.89 -33.28 -6.15
CA ASP A 484 -41.77 -32.10 -6.07
C ASP A 484 -41.85 -31.39 -7.43
N ARG A 485 -42.62 -31.98 -8.34
CA ARG A 485 -42.83 -31.47 -9.70
C ARG A 485 -43.58 -30.14 -9.73
N GLU A 486 -44.40 -29.86 -8.71
CA GLU A 486 -45.12 -28.58 -8.60
C GLU A 486 -44.16 -27.46 -8.23
N ALA A 487 -43.30 -27.67 -7.23
CA ALA A 487 -42.25 -26.72 -6.89
C ALA A 487 -41.25 -26.52 -8.03
N LEU A 488 -40.90 -27.56 -8.78
CA LEU A 488 -40.04 -27.45 -9.96
C LEU A 488 -40.63 -26.49 -11.01
N LEU A 489 -41.91 -26.67 -11.37
CA LEU A 489 -42.57 -25.79 -12.37
C LEU A 489 -42.64 -24.34 -11.88
N VAL A 490 -42.90 -24.13 -10.59
CA VAL A 490 -42.91 -22.79 -9.99
C VAL A 490 -41.52 -22.16 -10.06
N ALA A 491 -40.47 -22.91 -9.70
CA ALA A 491 -39.09 -22.45 -9.72
C ALA A 491 -38.64 -22.10 -11.16
N LEU A 492 -38.87 -22.99 -12.13
CA LEU A 492 -38.54 -22.74 -13.54
C LEU A 492 -39.32 -21.54 -14.11
N GLY A 493 -40.57 -21.36 -13.69
CA GLY A 493 -41.41 -20.23 -14.07
C GLY A 493 -40.89 -18.86 -13.63
N GLU A 494 -39.95 -18.79 -12.69
CA GLU A 494 -39.28 -17.52 -12.33
C GLU A 494 -38.26 -17.08 -13.39
N PHE A 495 -37.73 -18.03 -14.16
CA PHE A 495 -36.61 -17.84 -15.08
C PHE A 495 -37.08 -17.65 -16.54
N PHE A 496 -37.99 -18.50 -17.02
CA PHE A 496 -38.46 -18.47 -18.40
C PHE A 496 -39.95 -18.86 -18.50
N PRO A 497 -40.65 -18.54 -19.60
CA PRO A 497 -42.08 -18.83 -19.74
C PRO A 497 -42.33 -20.33 -19.98
N VAL A 498 -42.50 -21.08 -18.89
CA VAL A 498 -42.84 -22.51 -18.90
C VAL A 498 -44.25 -22.72 -19.48
N ARG A 499 -44.33 -23.57 -20.50
CA ARG A 499 -45.51 -24.07 -21.21
C ARG A 499 -45.95 -25.45 -20.72
N SER A 500 -45.01 -26.31 -20.29
CA SER A 500 -45.35 -27.64 -19.78
C SER A 500 -46.19 -27.55 -18.50
N SER A 501 -47.25 -28.34 -18.43
CA SER A 501 -48.10 -28.48 -17.24
C SER A 501 -47.70 -29.70 -16.41
N LEU A 502 -48.18 -29.79 -15.17
CA LEU A 502 -47.96 -30.95 -14.29
C LEU A 502 -48.30 -32.27 -14.98
N ALA A 503 -49.43 -32.32 -15.68
CA ALA A 503 -49.87 -33.52 -16.39
C ALA A 503 -48.90 -33.94 -17.51
N ASP A 504 -48.16 -33.00 -18.08
CA ASP A 504 -47.24 -33.29 -19.17
C ASP A 504 -45.90 -33.89 -18.70
N ILE A 505 -45.58 -33.77 -17.41
CA ILE A 505 -44.32 -34.22 -16.79
C ILE A 505 -44.50 -35.33 -15.75
N GLU A 506 -45.74 -35.67 -15.41
CA GLU A 506 -46.07 -36.70 -14.41
C GLU A 506 -45.63 -38.11 -14.85
N GLU A 507 -45.64 -38.37 -16.17
CA GLU A 507 -45.19 -39.65 -16.76
C GLU A 507 -43.66 -39.74 -16.91
N ILE A 508 -42.92 -38.66 -16.61
CA ILE A 508 -41.46 -38.64 -16.70
C ILE A 508 -40.87 -39.09 -15.36
N HIS A 509 -40.09 -40.17 -15.43
CA HIS A 509 -39.47 -40.83 -14.27
C HIS A 509 -37.95 -40.79 -14.31
N ASP A 510 -37.36 -40.22 -15.37
CA ASP A 510 -35.92 -40.06 -15.53
C ASP A 510 -35.53 -38.58 -15.43
N VAL A 511 -34.47 -38.31 -14.66
CA VAL A 511 -33.99 -36.94 -14.42
C VAL A 511 -33.46 -36.34 -15.72
N ALA A 512 -32.73 -37.12 -16.51
CA ALA A 512 -32.19 -36.66 -17.79
C ALA A 512 -33.30 -36.27 -18.77
N GLU A 513 -34.41 -37.02 -18.80
CA GLU A 513 -35.56 -36.70 -19.63
C GLU A 513 -36.29 -35.42 -19.16
N LEU A 514 -36.35 -35.15 -17.85
CA LEU A 514 -36.84 -33.88 -17.32
C LEU A 514 -35.93 -32.71 -17.70
N GLU A 515 -34.62 -32.86 -17.52
CA GLU A 515 -33.62 -31.85 -17.89
C GLU A 515 -33.72 -31.51 -19.38
N ASP A 516 -33.59 -32.50 -20.26
CA ASP A 516 -33.63 -32.32 -21.71
C ASP A 516 -34.92 -31.63 -22.16
N ARG A 517 -36.05 -32.01 -21.56
CA ARG A 517 -37.35 -31.40 -21.86
C ARG A 517 -37.39 -29.92 -21.52
N PHE A 518 -37.00 -29.54 -20.31
CA PHE A 518 -37.07 -28.14 -19.88
C PHE A 518 -35.97 -27.29 -20.52
N VAL A 519 -34.79 -27.85 -20.81
CA VAL A 519 -33.74 -27.18 -21.58
C VAL A 519 -34.24 -26.86 -22.98
N GLN A 520 -34.84 -27.84 -23.68
CA GLN A 520 -35.38 -27.61 -25.01
C GLN A 520 -36.50 -26.57 -25.00
N GLU A 521 -37.38 -26.61 -23.99
CA GLU A 521 -38.46 -25.65 -23.84
C GLU A 521 -37.95 -24.22 -23.60
N ALA A 522 -36.89 -24.07 -22.80
CA ALA A 522 -36.22 -22.79 -22.61
C ALA A 522 -35.55 -22.31 -23.91
N PHE A 523 -34.83 -23.17 -24.62
CA PHE A 523 -34.21 -22.84 -25.91
C PHE A 523 -35.24 -22.39 -26.96
N ASP A 524 -36.38 -23.07 -27.04
CA ASP A 524 -37.48 -22.68 -27.93
C ASP A 524 -38.03 -21.30 -27.58
N ALA A 525 -38.14 -20.98 -26.28
CA ALA A 525 -38.54 -19.64 -25.82
C ALA A 525 -37.48 -18.58 -26.16
N TYR A 526 -36.20 -18.94 -26.09
CA TYR A 526 -35.08 -18.07 -26.40
C TYR A 526 -35.06 -17.72 -27.88
N ASP A 527 -35.15 -18.73 -28.75
CA ASP A 527 -35.18 -18.55 -30.20
C ASP A 527 -36.43 -17.78 -30.64
N ALA A 528 -37.57 -17.98 -29.99
CA ALA A 528 -38.77 -17.18 -30.23
C ALA A 528 -38.57 -15.69 -29.88
N LYS A 529 -37.85 -15.41 -28.78
CA LYS A 529 -37.48 -14.03 -28.40
C LYS A 529 -36.49 -13.44 -29.41
N GLU A 530 -35.44 -14.17 -29.77
CA GLU A 530 -34.45 -13.76 -30.78
C GLU A 530 -35.12 -13.45 -32.12
N ALA A 531 -36.08 -14.26 -32.56
CA ALA A 531 -36.85 -14.01 -33.78
C ALA A 531 -37.71 -12.73 -33.70
N THR A 532 -38.15 -12.34 -32.50
CA THR A 532 -38.98 -11.14 -32.28
C THR A 532 -38.16 -9.86 -32.33
N ILE A 533 -36.96 -9.84 -31.73
CA ILE A 533 -36.12 -8.64 -31.64
C ILE A 533 -34.96 -8.61 -32.63
N THR A 534 -34.76 -9.67 -33.42
CA THR A 534 -33.64 -9.95 -34.35
C THR A 534 -32.35 -10.44 -33.65
N PRO A 535 -31.53 -11.28 -34.33
CA PRO A 535 -30.27 -11.79 -33.76
C PRO A 535 -29.30 -10.69 -33.33
N GLU A 536 -29.17 -9.62 -34.11
CA GLU A 536 -28.23 -8.53 -33.85
C GLU A 536 -28.57 -7.81 -32.54
N VAL A 537 -29.85 -7.49 -32.33
CA VAL A 537 -30.32 -6.84 -31.09
C VAL A 537 -30.27 -7.81 -29.90
N MET A 538 -30.51 -9.11 -30.13
CA MET A 538 -30.40 -10.13 -29.08
C MET A 538 -28.97 -10.23 -28.54
N ARG A 539 -27.95 -10.21 -29.41
CA ARG A 539 -26.54 -10.16 -28.99
C ARG A 539 -26.21 -8.89 -28.21
N GLU A 540 -26.70 -7.72 -28.62
CA GLU A 540 -26.53 -6.49 -27.84
C GLU A 540 -27.18 -6.61 -26.46
N LEU A 541 -28.39 -7.17 -26.39
CA LEU A 541 -29.12 -7.35 -25.16
C LEU A 541 -28.37 -8.27 -24.19
N GLU A 542 -27.87 -9.42 -24.66
CA GLU A 542 -27.04 -10.33 -23.87
C GLU A 542 -25.83 -9.61 -23.27
N ARG A 543 -25.11 -8.84 -24.10
CA ARG A 543 -23.92 -8.10 -23.66
C ARG A 543 -24.25 -7.10 -22.57
N VAL A 544 -25.29 -6.29 -22.78
CA VAL A 544 -25.70 -5.25 -21.82
C VAL A 544 -26.21 -5.86 -20.53
N VAL A 545 -27.03 -6.91 -20.61
CA VAL A 545 -27.59 -7.57 -19.43
C VAL A 545 -26.49 -8.26 -18.64
N LEU A 546 -25.66 -9.07 -19.29
CA LEU A 546 -24.60 -9.82 -18.61
C LEU A 546 -23.58 -8.87 -17.96
N LEU A 547 -23.11 -7.85 -18.68
CA LEU A 547 -22.14 -6.91 -18.13
C LEU A 547 -22.67 -6.18 -16.89
N ASN A 548 -23.91 -5.71 -16.92
CA ASN A 548 -24.52 -5.01 -15.78
C ASN A 548 -24.67 -5.92 -14.55
N ILE A 549 -25.09 -7.18 -14.75
CA ILE A 549 -25.24 -8.16 -13.68
C ILE A 549 -23.88 -8.51 -13.10
N THR A 550 -22.91 -8.87 -13.96
CA THR A 550 -21.54 -9.20 -13.53
C THR A 550 -20.92 -8.06 -12.73
N ASP A 551 -21.00 -6.82 -13.20
CA ASP A 551 -20.40 -5.67 -12.50
C ASP A 551 -21.07 -5.38 -11.16
N THR A 552 -22.39 -5.53 -11.08
CA THR A 552 -23.14 -5.32 -9.83
C THR A 552 -22.78 -6.37 -8.80
N LYS A 553 -22.87 -7.64 -9.19
CA LYS A 553 -22.61 -8.78 -8.31
C LYS A 553 -21.15 -8.88 -7.90
N TRP A 554 -20.22 -8.57 -8.82
CA TRP A 554 -18.80 -8.53 -8.49
C TRP A 554 -18.47 -7.46 -7.45
N ARG A 555 -19.07 -6.28 -7.53
CA ARG A 555 -18.89 -5.22 -6.52
C ARG A 555 -19.44 -5.62 -5.16
N GLU A 556 -20.59 -6.28 -5.12
CA GLU A 556 -21.16 -6.84 -3.88
C GLU A 556 -20.22 -7.90 -3.30
N HIS A 557 -19.72 -8.82 -4.13
CA HIS A 557 -18.74 -9.83 -3.72
C HIS A 557 -17.46 -9.22 -3.17
N LEU A 558 -16.89 -8.19 -3.80
CA LEU A 558 -15.71 -7.50 -3.29
C LEU A 558 -15.92 -6.92 -1.89
N TYR A 559 -17.12 -6.40 -1.62
CA TYR A 559 -17.46 -5.89 -0.29
C TYR A 559 -17.53 -7.01 0.75
N GLU A 560 -18.21 -8.12 0.44
CA GLU A 560 -18.26 -9.27 1.36
C GLU A 560 -16.87 -9.91 1.57
N MET A 561 -16.02 -9.91 0.54
CA MET A 561 -14.63 -10.38 0.63
C MET A 561 -13.76 -9.53 1.54
N ASP A 562 -13.97 -8.21 1.59
CA ASP A 562 -13.29 -7.31 2.53
C ASP A 562 -13.64 -7.71 3.98
N TYR A 563 -14.93 -7.93 4.29
CA TYR A 563 -15.34 -8.39 5.64
C TYR A 563 -14.82 -9.79 6.00
N LEU A 564 -14.82 -10.72 5.03
CA LEU A 564 -14.30 -12.05 5.26
C LEU A 564 -12.81 -11.99 5.64
N GLN A 565 -12.03 -11.18 4.92
CA GLN A 565 -10.60 -11.04 5.18
C GLN A 565 -10.32 -10.43 6.56
N GLU A 566 -11.11 -9.45 7.00
CA GLU A 566 -10.99 -8.88 8.34
C GLU A 566 -11.34 -9.90 9.45
N GLY A 567 -12.46 -10.61 9.29
CA GLY A 567 -13.00 -11.51 10.31
C GLY A 567 -12.23 -12.83 10.46
N ILE A 568 -11.48 -13.25 9.44
CA ILE A 568 -10.82 -14.57 9.46
C ILE A 568 -9.71 -14.68 10.50
N HIS A 569 -9.07 -13.56 10.85
CA HIS A 569 -8.01 -13.52 11.85
C HIS A 569 -8.52 -13.87 13.26
N LEU A 570 -9.80 -13.62 13.56
CA LEU A 570 -10.39 -13.95 14.86
C LEU A 570 -10.64 -15.46 15.00
N ARG A 571 -10.74 -16.19 13.89
CA ARG A 571 -10.93 -17.65 13.89
C ARG A 571 -9.63 -18.44 14.13
N SER A 572 -8.47 -17.77 14.08
CA SER A 572 -7.16 -18.38 14.38
C SER A 572 -7.05 -18.91 15.82
N TYR A 573 -7.94 -18.47 16.72
CA TYR A 573 -8.05 -18.99 18.08
C TYR A 573 -8.41 -20.50 18.13
N ALA A 574 -8.94 -21.07 17.05
CA ALA A 574 -9.41 -22.46 16.98
C ALA A 574 -8.38 -23.47 16.42
N GLN A 575 -7.06 -23.15 16.43
CA GLN A 575 -5.98 -24.00 15.89
C GLN A 575 -6.09 -24.37 14.40
N ARG A 576 -6.89 -23.64 13.62
CA ARG A 576 -6.97 -23.77 12.15
C ARG A 576 -6.16 -22.68 11.48
N ASP A 577 -5.55 -23.00 10.34
CA ASP A 577 -4.81 -22.03 9.53
C ASP A 577 -5.79 -21.01 8.89
N PRO A 578 -5.69 -19.70 9.19
CA PRO A 578 -6.64 -18.70 8.71
C PRO A 578 -6.70 -18.60 7.19
N LEU A 579 -5.56 -18.79 6.50
CA LEU A 579 -5.51 -18.70 5.05
C LEU A 579 -6.31 -19.84 4.40
N THR A 580 -6.22 -21.05 4.94
CA THR A 580 -6.98 -22.20 4.43
C THR A 580 -8.49 -22.00 4.62
N GLU A 581 -8.93 -21.46 5.76
CA GLU A 581 -10.35 -21.15 5.99
C GLU A 581 -10.83 -20.01 5.08
N TYR A 582 -10.00 -18.95 4.91
CA TYR A 582 -10.28 -17.88 3.95
C TYR A 582 -10.43 -18.43 2.53
N GLN A 583 -9.52 -19.29 2.07
CA GLN A 583 -9.60 -19.91 0.74
C GLN A 583 -10.89 -20.70 0.53
N ARG A 584 -11.31 -21.47 1.54
CA ARG A 584 -12.55 -22.26 1.47
C ARG A 584 -13.78 -21.34 1.36
N GLU A 585 -13.93 -20.39 2.29
CA GLU A 585 -15.07 -19.48 2.32
C GLU A 585 -15.09 -18.56 1.08
N ALA A 586 -13.93 -18.06 0.65
CA ALA A 586 -13.80 -17.26 -0.57
C ALA A 586 -14.23 -18.03 -1.82
N PHE A 587 -13.91 -19.34 -1.89
CA PHE A 587 -14.31 -20.20 -3.00
C PHE A 587 -15.83 -20.45 -2.97
N GLU A 588 -16.41 -20.79 -1.82
CA GLU A 588 -17.86 -20.96 -1.65
C GLU A 588 -18.63 -19.69 -2.03
N MET A 589 -18.15 -18.51 -1.60
CA MET A 589 -18.74 -17.21 -1.97
C MET A 589 -18.61 -16.92 -3.47
N PHE A 590 -17.48 -17.27 -4.08
CA PHE A 590 -17.28 -17.09 -5.51
C PHE A 590 -18.15 -18.03 -6.36
N ASP A 591 -18.32 -19.28 -5.94
CA ASP A 591 -19.25 -20.20 -6.59
C ASP A 591 -20.69 -19.66 -6.49
N ALA A 592 -21.12 -19.21 -5.30
CA ALA A 592 -22.43 -18.58 -5.12
C ALA A 592 -22.60 -17.32 -5.99
N LEU A 593 -21.55 -16.49 -6.12
CA LEU A 593 -21.53 -15.36 -7.04
C LEU A 593 -21.77 -15.80 -8.47
N THR A 594 -21.01 -16.79 -8.97
CA THR A 594 -21.14 -17.24 -10.36
C THR A 594 -22.51 -17.82 -10.64
N SER A 595 -23.07 -18.62 -9.71
CA SER A 595 -24.43 -19.14 -9.81
C SER A 595 -25.46 -18.02 -9.85
N SER A 596 -25.35 -17.02 -8.97
CA SER A 596 -26.26 -15.87 -8.95
C SER A 596 -26.18 -15.04 -10.25
N ILE A 597 -24.99 -14.90 -10.86
CA ILE A 597 -24.85 -14.25 -12.17
C ILE A 597 -25.60 -15.03 -13.25
N ARG A 598 -25.48 -16.37 -13.28
CA ARG A 598 -26.19 -17.22 -14.26
C ARG A 598 -27.71 -17.10 -14.09
N GLU A 599 -28.20 -17.28 -12.87
CA GLU A 599 -29.62 -17.18 -12.53
C GLU A 599 -30.22 -15.83 -12.90
N ASP A 600 -29.59 -14.74 -12.47
CA ASP A 600 -30.07 -13.39 -12.79
C ASP A 600 -30.02 -13.16 -14.31
N PHE A 601 -28.96 -13.58 -14.99
CA PHE A 601 -28.88 -13.45 -16.45
C PHE A 601 -30.05 -14.14 -17.14
N VAL A 602 -30.33 -15.40 -16.81
CA VAL A 602 -31.46 -16.16 -17.38
C VAL A 602 -32.78 -15.43 -17.08
N LYS A 603 -32.99 -15.01 -15.84
CA LYS A 603 -34.20 -14.27 -15.43
C LYS A 603 -34.41 -12.98 -16.22
N TYR A 604 -33.35 -12.21 -16.45
CA TYR A 604 -33.42 -10.95 -17.18
C TYR A 604 -33.49 -11.14 -18.70
N ILE A 605 -32.84 -12.18 -19.26
CA ILE A 605 -32.81 -12.37 -20.71
C ILE A 605 -34.15 -12.84 -21.28
N TYR A 606 -35.02 -13.48 -20.49
CA TYR A 606 -36.38 -13.85 -20.92
C TYR A 606 -37.43 -12.76 -20.67
N ARG A 607 -37.22 -11.87 -19.69
CA ARG A 607 -38.09 -10.71 -19.42
C ARG A 607 -37.95 -9.61 -20.46
#